data_AF-A0A1B2EQL4-F1
#
_entry.id   AF-A0A1B2EQL4-F1
#
_cell.length_a   1.000
_cell.length_b   1.000
_cell.length_c   1.000
_cell.angle_alpha   90.00
_cell.angle_beta   90.00
_cell.angle_gamma   90.00
#
_symmetry.space_group_name_H-M   'P 1'
#
loop_
_entity.id
_entity.type
_entity.pdbx_description
1 polymer ?
#
loop_
_entity_poly.entity_id
_entity_poly.type
_entity_poly.pdbx_seq_one_letter_code
_entity_poly.pdbx_strand_id
1 'polypeptide(L)'
;MPAANRLAVGIMAKVADEERPMTSKRTNDVLAVAKTKARGKRLGGNRGNLPVIGDKGRAISLATRQFKANNRTSELLPVIEELRSAGAVPLRQITAELNAKGIQTAHGGEWSAVQAKRALERV
;
A
#
# COMPACT_ATOMS: atom_id res chain seq x y z
N MET A 1 32.57 -14.72 19.60
CA MET A 1 32.55 -16.11 20.12
C MET A 1 33.90 -16.75 19.86
N PRO A 2 34.85 -16.76 20.81
CA PRO A 2 36.14 -17.38 20.57
C PRO A 2 35.96 -18.91 20.54
N ALA A 3 36.31 -19.51 19.39
CA ALA A 3 36.28 -20.93 19.07
C ALA A 3 34.90 -21.64 19.01
N ALA A 4 33.99 -21.15 18.14
CA ALA A 4 32.89 -21.98 17.65
C ALA A 4 33.44 -23.09 16.72
N ASN A 5 33.91 -24.19 17.30
CA ASN A 5 34.32 -25.36 16.53
C ASN A 5 33.09 -26.07 15.92
N ARG A 6 33.32 -26.95 14.93
CA ARG A 6 32.23 -27.62 14.19
C ARG A 6 31.23 -28.34 15.09
N LEU A 7 31.69 -28.88 16.22
CA LEU A 7 30.85 -29.55 17.21
C LEU A 7 29.90 -28.56 17.90
N ALA A 8 30.41 -27.42 18.38
CA ALA A 8 29.59 -26.38 19.01
C ALA A 8 28.54 -25.82 18.05
N VAL A 9 28.90 -25.61 16.77
CA VAL A 9 27.96 -25.17 15.72
C VAL A 9 26.88 -26.23 15.48
N GLY A 10 27.24 -27.51 15.41
CA GLY A 10 26.28 -28.61 15.23
C GLY A 10 25.29 -28.73 16.40
N ILE A 11 25.77 -28.56 17.63
CA ILE A 11 24.91 -28.59 18.83
C ILE A 11 23.93 -27.41 18.81
N MET A 12 24.42 -26.19 18.57
CA MET A 12 23.55 -25.01 18.54
C MET A 12 22.52 -25.06 17.40
N ALA A 13 22.88 -25.64 16.26
CA ALA A 13 21.92 -25.88 15.17
C ALA A 13 20.80 -26.84 15.60
N LYS A 14 21.14 -27.94 16.29
CA LYS A 14 20.14 -28.89 16.79
C LYS A 14 19.27 -28.33 17.90
N VAL A 15 19.83 -27.48 18.77
CA VAL A 15 19.05 -26.75 19.77
C VAL A 15 18.07 -25.79 19.09
N ALA A 16 18.52 -25.01 18.11
CA ALA A 16 17.65 -24.08 17.38
C ALA A 16 16.53 -24.80 16.61
N ASP A 17 16.83 -25.97 16.01
CA ASP A 17 15.83 -26.81 15.34
C ASP A 17 14.72 -27.25 16.30
N GLU A 18 15.06 -27.58 17.55
CA GLU A 18 14.13 -28.08 18.58
C GLU A 18 13.37 -26.98 19.33
N GLU A 19 13.94 -25.76 19.43
CA GLU A 19 13.30 -24.64 20.12
C GLU A 19 12.00 -24.18 19.43
N ARG A 20 11.95 -24.24 18.10
CA ARG A 20 10.77 -23.87 17.32
C ARG A 20 9.55 -24.76 17.61
N PRO A 21 9.62 -26.12 17.49
CA PRO A 21 8.49 -26.98 17.82
C PRO A 21 8.14 -26.93 19.31
N MET A 22 9.12 -26.83 20.20
CA MET A 22 8.88 -26.70 21.65
C MET A 22 8.10 -25.43 22.00
N THR A 23 8.45 -24.30 21.39
CA THR A 23 7.72 -23.04 21.57
C THR A 23 6.30 -23.14 21.02
N SER A 24 6.15 -23.69 19.81
CA SER A 24 4.83 -23.89 19.19
C SER A 24 3.94 -24.79 20.04
N LYS A 25 4.47 -25.89 20.57
CA LYS A 25 3.76 -26.81 21.46
C LYS A 25 3.26 -26.09 22.71
N ARG A 26 4.15 -25.36 23.41
CA ARG A 26 3.77 -24.56 24.59
C ARG A 26 2.65 -23.57 24.29
N THR A 27 2.72 -22.85 23.17
CA THR A 27 1.67 -21.89 22.79
C THR A 27 0.35 -22.61 22.51
N ASN A 28 0.37 -23.72 21.77
CA ASN A 28 -0.82 -24.48 21.44
C ASN A 28 -1.49 -25.09 22.67
N ASP A 29 -0.70 -25.60 23.62
CA ASP A 29 -1.19 -26.18 24.88
C ASP A 29 -1.92 -25.11 25.71
N VAL A 30 -1.34 -23.92 25.84
CA VAL A 30 -1.98 -22.78 26.54
C VAL A 30 -3.29 -22.39 25.85
N LEU A 31 -3.30 -22.32 24.51
CA LEU A 31 -4.51 -22.01 23.74
C LEU A 31 -5.58 -23.09 23.89
N ALA A 32 -5.20 -24.37 23.95
CA ALA A 32 -6.12 -25.48 24.16
C ALA A 32 -6.78 -25.38 25.55
N VAL A 33 -5.99 -25.14 26.59
CA VAL A 33 -6.49 -24.90 27.95
C VAL A 33 -7.41 -23.68 28.01
N ALA A 34 -7.09 -22.59 27.30
CA ALA A 34 -7.95 -21.41 27.23
C ALA A 34 -9.29 -21.70 26.55
N LYS A 35 -9.28 -22.47 25.44
CA LYS A 35 -10.51 -22.88 24.72
C LYS A 35 -11.42 -23.76 25.57
N THR A 36 -10.86 -24.71 26.32
CA THR A 36 -11.63 -25.63 27.17
C THR A 36 -12.20 -24.91 28.39
N LYS A 37 -11.40 -24.09 29.09
CA LYS A 37 -11.86 -23.30 30.25
C LYS A 37 -12.94 -22.29 29.88
N ALA A 38 -12.86 -21.69 28.69
CA ALA A 38 -13.82 -20.70 28.22
C ALA A 38 -15.08 -21.30 27.55
N ARG A 39 -15.35 -22.61 27.70
CA ARG A 39 -16.53 -23.32 27.15
C ARG A 39 -16.78 -23.00 25.66
N GLY A 40 -15.80 -23.23 24.80
CA GLY A 40 -15.97 -23.08 23.35
C GLY A 40 -15.87 -21.64 22.82
N LYS A 41 -15.33 -20.70 23.60
CA LYS A 41 -15.08 -19.32 23.16
C LYS A 41 -14.16 -19.30 21.93
N ARG A 42 -14.68 -18.77 20.81
CA ARG A 42 -13.94 -18.58 19.56
C ARG A 42 -12.80 -17.58 19.77
N LEU A 43 -11.56 -18.05 19.63
CA LEU A 43 -10.38 -17.18 19.66
C LEU A 43 -10.19 -16.55 18.28
N GLY A 44 -10.34 -15.22 18.20
CA GLY A 44 -10.31 -14.47 16.94
C GLY A 44 -11.69 -14.30 16.28
N GLY A 45 -11.72 -13.68 15.10
CA GLY A 45 -12.95 -13.37 14.35
C GLY A 45 -13.28 -11.88 14.32
N ASN A 46 -14.39 -11.54 13.65
CA ASN A 46 -14.85 -10.16 13.54
C ASN A 46 -15.22 -9.64 14.93
N ARG A 47 -14.51 -8.60 15.39
CA ARG A 47 -14.74 -7.95 16.69
C ARG A 47 -15.81 -6.86 16.61
N GLY A 48 -16.54 -6.76 15.50
CA GLY A 48 -17.58 -5.75 15.25
C GLY A 48 -17.03 -4.36 14.92
N ASN A 49 -15.72 -4.15 15.02
CA ASN A 49 -15.06 -2.87 14.77
C ASN A 49 -14.62 -2.67 13.30
N LEU A 50 -14.61 -3.73 12.49
CA LEU A 50 -14.17 -3.67 11.09
C LEU A 50 -14.99 -2.71 10.22
N PRO A 51 -16.33 -2.64 10.33
CA PRO A 51 -17.10 -1.65 9.57
C PRO A 51 -16.71 -0.22 9.93
N VAL A 52 -16.63 0.09 11.22
CA VAL A 52 -16.29 1.43 11.74
C VAL A 52 -14.88 1.85 11.34
N ILE A 53 -13.89 0.94 11.44
CA ILE A 53 -12.52 1.20 11.01
C ILE A 53 -12.46 1.31 9.48
N GLY A 54 -13.23 0.49 8.77
CA GLY A 54 -13.37 0.52 7.31
C GLY A 54 -13.91 1.84 6.80
N ASP A 55 -14.95 2.40 7.43
CA ASP A 55 -15.50 3.71 7.09
C ASP A 55 -14.49 4.83 7.26
N LYS A 56 -13.79 4.85 8.40
CA LYS A 56 -12.71 5.82 8.65
C LYS A 56 -11.61 5.69 7.62
N GLY A 57 -11.19 4.46 7.32
CA GLY A 57 -10.18 4.17 6.31
C GLY A 57 -10.59 4.64 4.91
N ARG A 58 -11.86 4.44 4.52
CA ARG A 58 -12.42 4.92 3.25
C ARG A 58 -12.39 6.44 3.15
N ALA A 59 -12.84 7.14 4.19
CA ALA A 59 -12.87 8.60 4.22
C ALA A 59 -11.46 9.21 4.09
N ILE A 60 -10.50 8.71 4.87
CA ILE A 60 -9.10 9.16 4.83
C ILE A 60 -8.47 8.84 3.47
N SER A 61 -8.73 7.65 2.92
CA SER A 61 -8.21 7.26 1.61
C SER A 61 -8.76 8.14 0.50
N LEU A 62 -10.05 8.48 0.53
CA LEU A 62 -10.67 9.38 -0.43
C LEU A 62 -10.04 10.77 -0.38
N ALA A 63 -9.95 11.36 0.81
CA ALA A 63 -9.35 12.68 1.01
C ALA A 63 -7.89 12.72 0.52
N THR A 64 -7.11 11.68 0.83
CA THR A 64 -5.71 11.55 0.39
C THR A 64 -5.60 11.45 -1.13
N ARG A 65 -6.48 10.66 -1.78
CA ARG A 65 -6.50 10.51 -3.25
C ARG A 65 -6.89 11.82 -3.93
N GLN A 66 -7.86 12.54 -3.39
CA GLN A 66 -8.27 13.86 -3.91
C GLN A 66 -7.13 14.87 -3.77
N PHE A 67 -6.49 14.96 -2.60
CA PHE A 67 -5.35 15.84 -2.38
C PHE A 67 -4.21 15.58 -3.36
N LYS A 68 -3.82 14.30 -3.54
CA LYS A 68 -2.79 13.92 -4.51
C LYS A 68 -3.16 14.28 -5.94
N ALA A 69 -4.43 14.08 -6.33
CA ALA A 69 -4.90 14.43 -7.66
C ALA A 69 -4.85 15.95 -7.90
N ASN A 70 -5.29 16.75 -6.92
CA ASN A 70 -5.27 18.20 -7.01
C ASN A 70 -3.84 18.75 -7.09
N ASN A 71 -2.95 18.29 -6.20
CA ASN A 71 -1.54 18.69 -6.24
C ASN A 71 -0.89 18.36 -7.57
N ARG A 72 -1.13 17.15 -8.10
CA ARG A 72 -0.58 16.75 -9.39
C ARG A 72 -1.09 17.63 -10.52
N THR A 73 -2.37 18.03 -10.49
CA THR A 73 -2.91 18.98 -11.46
C THR A 73 -2.26 20.35 -11.31
N SER A 74 -2.07 20.85 -10.09
CA SER A 74 -1.38 22.13 -9.85
C SER A 74 0.06 22.13 -10.34
N GLU A 75 0.79 21.02 -10.18
CA GLU A 75 2.14 20.84 -10.75
C GLU A 75 2.16 20.90 -12.28
N LEU A 76 1.09 20.41 -12.92
CA LEU A 76 0.99 20.36 -14.39
C LEU A 76 0.42 21.64 -14.99
N LEU A 77 -0.21 22.50 -14.19
CA LEU A 77 -0.85 23.72 -14.67
C LEU A 77 0.11 24.62 -15.48
N PRO A 78 1.34 24.92 -14.99
CA PRO A 78 2.26 25.78 -15.74
C PRO A 78 2.65 25.17 -17.09
N VAL A 79 2.88 23.85 -17.13
CA VAL A 79 3.20 23.13 -18.37
C VAL A 79 2.03 23.20 -19.35
N ILE A 80 0.79 23.06 -18.87
CA ILE A 80 -0.39 23.13 -19.74
C ILE A 80 -0.61 24.56 -20.24
N GLU A 81 -0.35 25.58 -19.43
CA GLU A 81 -0.42 26.99 -19.84
C GLU A 81 0.64 27.33 -20.91
N GLU A 82 1.87 26.84 -20.75
CA GLU A 82 2.92 26.93 -21.77
C GLU A 82 2.51 26.26 -23.09
N LEU A 83 1.89 25.08 -23.01
CA LEU A 83 1.41 24.38 -24.20
C LEU A 83 0.28 25.14 -24.88
N ARG A 84 -0.63 25.76 -24.12
CA ARG A 84 -1.70 26.59 -24.67
C ARG A 84 -1.16 27.85 -25.33
N SER A 85 -0.17 28.52 -24.73
CA SER A 85 0.45 29.71 -25.32
C SER A 85 1.28 29.38 -26.56
N ALA A 86 1.83 28.16 -26.64
CA ALA A 86 2.47 27.61 -27.84
C ALA A 86 1.49 27.15 -28.94
N GLY A 87 0.17 27.24 -28.72
CA GLY A 87 -0.86 26.94 -29.72
C GLY A 87 -1.54 25.58 -29.59
N ALA A 88 -1.23 24.77 -28.56
CA ALA A 88 -1.92 23.51 -28.29
C ALA A 88 -3.31 23.77 -27.66
N VAL A 89 -4.32 23.97 -28.50
CA VAL A 89 -5.70 24.27 -28.08
C VAL A 89 -6.55 23.03 -27.79
N PRO A 90 -6.61 22.00 -28.67
CA PRO A 90 -7.42 20.81 -28.41
C PRO A 90 -6.73 19.87 -27.41
N LEU A 91 -7.54 19.21 -26.57
CA LEU A 91 -7.07 18.24 -25.58
C LEU A 91 -6.14 17.17 -26.15
N ARG A 92 -6.35 16.76 -27.41
CA ARG A 92 -5.49 15.77 -28.08
C ARG A 92 -4.07 16.26 -28.30
N GLN A 93 -3.89 17.54 -28.63
CA GLN A 93 -2.57 18.14 -28.78
C GLN A 93 -1.89 18.26 -27.42
N ILE A 94 -2.62 18.70 -26.39
CA ILE A 94 -2.10 18.74 -25.01
C ILE A 94 -1.60 17.36 -24.57
N THR A 95 -2.37 16.29 -24.81
CA THR A 95 -1.93 14.94 -24.45
C THR A 95 -0.74 14.44 -25.26
N ALA A 96 -0.68 14.77 -26.56
CA ALA A 96 0.45 14.40 -27.40
C ALA A 96 1.74 15.08 -26.92
N GLU A 97 1.67 16.37 -26.58
CA GLU A 97 2.78 17.14 -26.05
C GLU A 97 3.23 16.67 -24.66
N LEU A 98 2.28 16.37 -23.75
CA LEU A 98 2.59 15.79 -22.45
C LEU A 98 3.33 14.45 -22.59
N ASN A 99 2.86 13.58 -23.49
CA ASN A 99 3.50 12.30 -23.76
C ASN A 99 4.87 12.48 -24.44
N ALA A 100 5.01 13.41 -25.38
CA ALA A 100 6.27 13.73 -26.04
C ALA A 100 7.32 14.26 -25.06
N LYS A 101 6.90 15.04 -24.06
CA LYS A 101 7.74 15.50 -22.93
C LYS A 101 8.03 14.40 -21.89
N GLY A 102 7.51 13.18 -22.08
CA GLY A 102 7.69 12.06 -21.15
C GLY A 102 6.95 12.22 -19.82
N ILE A 103 5.97 13.13 -19.75
CA ILE A 103 5.20 13.38 -18.53
C ILE A 103 4.14 12.30 -18.41
N GLN A 104 4.37 11.33 -17.53
CA GLN A 104 3.44 10.23 -17.31
C GLN A 104 2.27 10.62 -16.40
N THR A 105 1.16 9.89 -16.56
CA THR A 105 0.01 9.92 -15.65
C THR A 105 0.41 9.40 -14.26
N ALA A 106 -0.46 9.60 -13.25
CA ALA A 106 -0.18 9.21 -11.86
C ALA A 106 0.15 7.72 -11.64
N HIS A 107 -0.16 6.85 -12.61
CA HIS A 107 0.13 5.40 -12.55
C HIS A 107 1.22 4.98 -13.55
N GLY A 108 1.97 5.92 -14.14
CA GLY A 108 3.08 5.64 -15.04
C GLY A 108 2.69 5.37 -16.51
N GLY A 109 1.42 5.52 -16.88
CA GLY A 109 0.95 5.36 -18.26
C GLY A 109 0.92 6.67 -19.04
N GLU A 110 0.71 6.57 -20.36
CA GLU A 110 0.48 7.72 -21.24
C GLU A 110 -0.85 8.43 -20.96
N TRP A 111 -0.93 9.71 -21.32
CA TRP A 111 -2.13 10.51 -21.21
C TRP A 111 -3.13 10.22 -22.33
N SER A 112 -4.35 9.90 -21.94
CA SER A 112 -5.53 9.94 -22.82
C SER A 112 -6.27 11.28 -22.70
N ALA A 113 -7.01 11.65 -23.77
CA ALA A 113 -7.79 12.89 -23.79
C ALA A 113 -8.82 12.98 -22.63
N VAL A 114 -9.37 11.84 -22.20
CA VAL A 114 -10.31 11.78 -21.07
C VAL A 114 -9.60 12.08 -19.74
N GLN A 115 -8.37 11.57 -19.55
CA GLN A 115 -7.58 11.88 -18.35
C GLN A 115 -7.17 13.35 -18.31
N ALA A 116 -6.76 13.92 -19.44
CA ALA A 116 -6.43 15.34 -19.54
C ALA A 116 -7.66 16.23 -19.26
N LYS A 117 -8.82 15.89 -19.83
CA LYS A 117 -10.09 16.58 -19.53
C LYS A 117 -10.39 16.56 -18.03
N ARG A 118 -10.36 15.38 -17.41
CA ARG A 118 -10.63 15.22 -15.97
C ARG A 118 -9.60 15.91 -15.08
N ALA A 119 -8.37 16.08 -15.54
CA ALA A 119 -7.35 16.82 -14.80
C ALA A 119 -7.64 18.33 -14.87
N LEU A 120 -7.99 18.84 -16.06
CA LEU A 120 -8.35 20.23 -16.28
C LEU A 120 -9.65 20.66 -15.59
N GLU A 121 -10.65 19.79 -15.51
CA GLU A 121 -11.90 20.05 -14.76
C GLU A 121 -11.71 20.14 -13.24
N ARG A 122 -10.54 19.80 -12.70
CA ARG A 122 -10.22 19.93 -11.26
C ARG A 122 -9.67 21.30 -10.87
N VAL A 123 -9.28 22.11 -11.85
CA VAL A 123 -8.81 23.49 -11.67
C VAL A 123 -9.99 24.43 -11.92
#